data_AF-A0A7J6F9I1-F1
#
_entry.id   AF-A0A7J6F9I1-F1
#
_cell.length_a   1.000
_cell.length_b   1.000
_cell.length_c   1.000
_cell.angle_alpha   90.00
_cell.angle_beta   90.00
_cell.angle_gamma   90.00
#
_symmetry.space_group_name_H-M   'P 1'
#
loop_
_entity.id
_entity.type
_entity.pdbx_description
1 polymer ?
#
loop_
_entity_poly.entity_id
_entity_poly.type
_entity_poly.pdbx_seq_one_letter_code
_entity_poly.pdbx_strand_id
1 'polypeptide(L)'
;MDIIVRQEEEPTKRHILDGRLTSSSLDSLPEGCVCLILSLTTPRDATRSSAVSTCLNSAAQSDVVWEHFLPTDYTDIISRSTSPLIFSSKKDLYLRLSLSPVLLDEGNKVISHPSVLCYIYIYIHTSILCVYVCLFEQSIVLNRLTGNKSCMIGSRKLAIAWAGSRRFWNWLPLSNSRFGEVIHLRNVCWLDICGKIEKKMLSPNTNYAAYLVYNIAFGFQGLEFVRVSMRFLGPGGVLVEEKPEFDVNLGSMEDDERGRLKQGDDGWLELKVGEFFNGEEEDNGGSVETCLKETRVLNWKSGLVVQGIDFRPNLPLPLPLPQTPPQLSLSII
;
A
#
# COMPACT_ATOMS: atom_id res chain seq x y z
N MET A 1 14.91 -60.74 57.00
CA MET A 1 15.19 -59.82 55.87
C MET A 1 14.86 -60.57 54.60
N ASP A 2 14.03 -59.93 53.79
CA ASP A 2 13.52 -60.29 52.46
C ASP A 2 12.57 -61.49 52.34
N ILE A 3 11.28 -61.16 52.32
CA ILE A 3 10.18 -62.03 51.89
C ILE A 3 9.94 -61.75 50.40
N ILE A 4 10.30 -62.72 49.55
CA ILE A 4 9.84 -62.82 48.16
C ILE A 4 8.63 -63.74 48.15
N VAL A 5 7.44 -63.23 47.80
CA VAL A 5 6.29 -64.06 47.41
C VAL A 5 5.58 -63.44 46.20
N ARG A 6 5.83 -64.12 45.06
CA ARG A 6 4.92 -64.48 43.94
C ARG A 6 4.05 -63.39 43.30
N GLN A 7 4.35 -63.14 42.02
CA GLN A 7 3.42 -62.62 41.01
C GLN A 7 2.46 -63.72 40.54
N GLU A 8 1.19 -63.38 40.34
CA GLU A 8 0.33 -63.96 39.30
C GLU A 8 -0.78 -62.97 38.90
N GLU A 9 -0.74 -62.61 37.61
CA GLU A 9 -1.70 -62.04 36.63
C GLU A 9 -2.96 -61.21 37.00
N GLU A 10 -3.15 -60.13 36.24
CA GLU A 10 -4.46 -59.68 35.71
C GLU A 10 -4.22 -58.99 34.33
N PRO A 11 -4.94 -59.38 33.25
CA PRO A 11 -4.71 -58.88 31.90
C PRO A 11 -5.42 -57.55 31.64
N THR A 12 -4.65 -56.60 31.12
CA THR A 12 -5.08 -55.25 30.73
C THR A 12 -6.19 -55.31 29.67
N LYS A 13 -7.44 -55.04 30.08
CA LYS A 13 -8.54 -54.74 29.16
C LYS A 13 -8.23 -53.47 28.40
N ARG A 14 -7.94 -53.64 27.10
CA ARG A 14 -7.93 -52.58 26.08
C ARG A 14 -9.30 -51.90 26.07
N HIS A 15 -9.40 -50.72 26.67
CA HIS A 15 -10.54 -49.84 26.46
C HIS A 15 -10.32 -49.16 25.10
N ILE A 16 -11.04 -49.66 24.10
CA ILE A 16 -11.15 -49.05 22.78
C ILE A 16 -11.81 -47.68 22.98
N LEU A 17 -11.03 -46.61 22.82
CA LEU A 17 -11.55 -45.26 22.67
C LEU A 17 -12.01 -45.12 21.21
N ASP A 18 -13.23 -45.59 20.95
CA ASP A 18 -14.04 -45.12 19.83
C ASP A 18 -14.49 -43.68 20.14
N GLY A 19 -13.56 -42.75 19.96
CA GLY A 19 -13.79 -41.33 20.01
C GLY A 19 -13.76 -40.78 18.60
N ARG A 20 -14.89 -40.87 17.88
CA ARG A 20 -15.20 -39.93 16.80
C ARG A 20 -14.81 -38.54 17.28
N LEU A 21 -13.87 -37.87 16.59
CA LEU A 21 -13.65 -36.44 16.74
C LEU A 21 -14.99 -35.76 16.44
N THR A 22 -15.74 -35.42 17.48
CA THR A 22 -16.99 -34.69 17.37
C THR A 22 -16.67 -33.31 16.80
N SER A 23 -17.48 -32.85 15.87
CA SER A 23 -17.38 -31.56 15.17
C SER A 23 -17.65 -30.35 16.09
N SER A 24 -17.09 -30.28 17.29
CA SER A 24 -17.59 -29.36 18.34
C SER A 24 -16.48 -28.77 19.22
N SER A 25 -15.63 -27.92 18.65
CA SER A 25 -14.73 -27.07 19.46
C SER A 25 -14.95 -25.57 19.28
N LEU A 26 -15.44 -25.12 18.12
CA LEU A 26 -15.68 -23.69 17.85
C LEU A 26 -17.17 -23.33 17.92
N ASP A 27 -18.06 -24.24 17.51
CA ASP A 27 -19.51 -24.02 17.56
C ASP A 27 -20.09 -24.03 18.99
N SER A 28 -19.29 -24.42 19.99
CA SER A 28 -19.63 -24.36 21.42
C SER A 28 -19.27 -23.03 22.09
N LEU A 29 -18.50 -22.16 21.41
CA LEU A 29 -18.10 -20.86 21.95
C LEU A 29 -19.21 -19.81 21.73
N PRO A 30 -19.37 -18.83 22.64
CA PRO A 30 -20.20 -17.67 22.39
C PRO A 30 -19.72 -16.90 21.15
N GLU A 31 -20.65 -16.33 20.39
CA GLU A 31 -20.35 -15.60 19.15
C GLU A 31 -19.33 -14.47 19.37
N GLY A 32 -19.36 -13.79 20.52
CA GLY A 32 -18.38 -12.76 20.88
C GLY A 32 -16.94 -13.30 20.97
N CYS A 33 -16.74 -14.52 21.48
CA CYS A 33 -15.43 -15.17 21.52
C CYS A 33 -14.95 -15.53 20.12
N VAL A 34 -15.85 -16.02 19.27
CA VAL A 34 -15.53 -16.34 17.87
C VAL A 34 -15.20 -15.07 17.09
N CYS A 35 -15.93 -13.97 17.32
CA CYS A 35 -15.61 -12.66 16.76
C CYS A 35 -14.23 -12.18 17.19
N LEU A 36 -13.89 -12.29 18.48
CA LEU A 36 -12.56 -11.89 18.98
C LEU A 36 -11.44 -12.74 18.37
N ILE A 37 -11.65 -14.06 18.23
CA ILE A 37 -10.67 -14.93 17.55
C ILE A 37 -10.49 -14.47 16.11
N LEU A 38 -11.58 -14.25 15.37
CA LEU A 38 -11.51 -13.82 13.97
C LEU A 38 -10.90 -12.42 13.81
N SER A 39 -11.17 -11.48 14.71
CA SER A 39 -10.59 -10.13 14.66
C SER A 39 -9.08 -10.09 14.86
N LEU A 40 -8.50 -11.14 15.44
CA LEU A 40 -7.05 -11.32 15.60
C LEU A 40 -6.40 -12.05 14.40
N THR A 41 -7.18 -12.47 13.41
CA THR A 41 -6.67 -13.08 12.17
C THR A 41 -6.52 -12.05 11.05
N THR A 42 -6.15 -12.49 9.84
CA THR A 42 -6.18 -11.60 8.68
C THR A 42 -7.60 -11.47 8.10
N PRO A 43 -7.94 -10.35 7.43
CA PRO A 43 -9.22 -10.20 6.70
C PRO A 43 -9.50 -11.35 5.72
N ARG A 44 -8.43 -11.88 5.10
CA ARG A 44 -8.51 -13.06 4.23
C ARG A 44 -8.93 -14.30 5.02
N ASP A 45 -8.29 -14.58 6.15
CA ASP A 45 -8.58 -15.77 6.94
C ASP A 45 -9.97 -15.71 7.55
N ALA A 46 -10.38 -14.56 8.09
CA ALA A 46 -11.76 -14.34 8.54
C ALA A 46 -12.79 -14.62 7.43
N THR A 47 -12.51 -14.15 6.20
CA THR A 47 -13.40 -14.42 5.06
C THR A 47 -13.44 -15.92 4.71
N ARG A 48 -12.31 -16.64 4.77
CA ARG A 48 -12.26 -18.09 4.49
C ARG A 48 -12.94 -18.92 5.58
N SER A 49 -12.84 -18.48 6.84
CA SER A 49 -13.52 -19.11 7.98
C SER A 49 -15.04 -19.11 7.82
N SER A 50 -15.61 -18.14 7.09
CA SER A 50 -17.07 -18.07 6.84
C SER A 50 -17.65 -19.30 6.14
N ALA A 51 -16.83 -20.07 5.40
CA ALA A 51 -17.26 -21.26 4.69
C ALA A 51 -17.30 -22.53 5.57
N VAL A 52 -16.81 -22.46 6.82
CA VAL A 52 -16.56 -23.62 7.67
C VAL A 52 -17.78 -23.97 8.54
N SER A 53 -18.42 -22.97 9.16
CA SER A 53 -19.64 -23.16 9.95
C SER A 53 -20.53 -21.92 9.92
N THR A 54 -21.80 -22.07 10.30
CA THR A 54 -22.74 -20.94 10.36
C THR A 54 -22.35 -19.92 11.43
N CYS A 55 -21.76 -20.37 12.55
CA CYS A 55 -21.24 -19.49 13.61
C CYS A 55 -20.04 -18.67 13.10
N LEU A 56 -19.10 -19.31 12.39
CA LEU A 56 -17.98 -18.60 11.77
C LEU A 56 -18.45 -17.68 10.64
N ASN A 57 -19.49 -18.04 9.90
CA ASN A 57 -20.09 -17.15 8.91
C ASN A 57 -20.68 -15.90 9.56
N SER A 58 -21.49 -16.02 10.63
CA SER A 58 -22.06 -14.84 11.29
C SER A 58 -20.97 -13.93 11.85
N ALA A 59 -19.99 -14.51 12.54
CA ALA A 59 -18.85 -13.77 13.07
C ALA A 59 -18.03 -13.09 11.96
N ALA A 60 -17.78 -13.75 10.83
CA ALA A 60 -17.04 -13.19 9.69
C ALA A 60 -17.78 -12.09 8.90
N GLN A 61 -19.08 -11.89 9.16
CA GLN A 61 -19.86 -10.77 8.63
C GLN A 61 -20.04 -9.64 9.66
N SER A 62 -19.62 -9.84 10.92
CA SER A 62 -19.84 -8.90 12.02
C SER A 62 -18.96 -7.66 11.90
N ASP A 63 -19.58 -6.47 12.04
CA ASP A 63 -18.86 -5.20 12.04
C ASP A 63 -17.85 -5.07 13.19
N VAL A 64 -18.01 -5.85 14.28
CA VAL A 64 -17.01 -5.90 15.37
C VAL A 64 -15.68 -6.45 14.87
N VAL A 65 -15.73 -7.48 14.02
CA VAL A 65 -14.55 -8.08 13.41
C VAL A 65 -13.93 -7.12 12.40
N TRP A 66 -14.74 -6.53 11.54
CA TRP A 66 -14.26 -5.63 10.48
C TRP A 66 -13.76 -4.27 11.01
N GLU A 67 -14.21 -3.82 12.19
CA GLU A 67 -13.64 -2.65 12.85
C GLU A 67 -12.16 -2.84 13.20
N HIS A 68 -11.75 -4.04 13.62
CA HIS A 68 -10.35 -4.34 13.94
C HIS A 68 -9.47 -4.44 12.67
N PHE A 69 -10.07 -4.71 11.51
CA PHE A 69 -9.35 -4.79 10.24
C PHE A 69 -9.21 -3.45 9.53
N LEU A 70 -10.07 -2.48 9.87
CA LEU A 70 -9.97 -1.13 9.35
C LEU A 70 -8.80 -0.42 10.04
N PRO A 71 -8.08 0.48 9.33
CA PRO A 71 -7.10 1.36 9.97
C PRO A 71 -7.76 2.16 11.10
N THR A 72 -7.05 2.42 12.19
CA THR A 72 -7.56 3.21 13.33
C THR A 72 -8.01 4.62 12.91
N ASP A 73 -7.40 5.17 11.86
CA ASP A 73 -7.69 6.46 11.24
C ASP A 73 -8.73 6.38 10.09
N TYR A 74 -9.53 5.31 9.98
CA TYR A 74 -10.48 5.16 8.87
C TYR A 74 -11.54 6.27 8.81
N THR A 75 -11.95 6.82 9.95
CA THR A 75 -12.88 7.96 10.01
C THR A 75 -12.28 9.21 9.39
N ASP A 76 -11.00 9.46 9.64
CA ASP A 76 -10.26 10.56 9.02
C ASP A 76 -10.13 10.35 7.51
N ILE A 77 -9.86 9.12 7.07
CA ILE A 77 -9.82 8.75 5.64
C ILE A 77 -11.18 9.03 4.98
N ILE A 78 -12.29 8.68 5.62
CA ILE A 78 -13.64 8.98 5.11
C ILE A 78 -13.85 10.50 5.04
N SER A 79 -13.49 11.24 6.09
CA SER A 79 -13.68 12.69 6.13
C SER A 79 -12.89 13.44 5.04
N ARG A 80 -11.72 12.92 4.68
CA ARG A 80 -10.84 13.46 3.64
C ARG A 80 -11.12 12.90 2.25
N SER A 81 -11.99 11.89 2.17
CA SER A 81 -12.42 11.32 0.90
C SER A 81 -13.26 12.33 0.13
N THR A 82 -12.96 12.45 -1.15
CA THR A 82 -13.56 13.49 -2.00
C THR A 82 -14.90 13.06 -2.59
N SER A 83 -15.14 11.76 -2.70
CA SER A 83 -16.44 11.16 -3.00
C SER A 83 -17.04 10.51 -1.75
N PRO A 84 -18.31 10.77 -1.40
CA PRO A 84 -18.96 10.11 -0.26
C PRO A 84 -18.91 8.59 -0.40
N LEU A 85 -18.20 7.94 0.53
CA LEU A 85 -18.19 6.48 0.62
C LEU A 85 -19.50 6.02 1.28
N ILE A 86 -20.50 5.69 0.47
CA ILE A 86 -21.81 5.20 0.96
C ILE A 86 -21.72 3.69 1.20
N PHE A 87 -21.53 3.21 2.42
CA PHE A 87 -21.43 1.78 2.74
C PHE A 87 -22.55 1.30 3.68
N SER A 88 -22.93 0.03 3.57
CA SER A 88 -23.95 -0.58 4.44
C SER A 88 -23.37 -1.33 5.65
N SER A 89 -22.08 -1.67 5.62
CA SER A 89 -21.35 -2.36 6.69
C SER A 89 -19.86 -2.00 6.66
N LYS A 90 -19.13 -2.27 7.75
CA LYS A 90 -17.67 -2.06 7.79
C LYS A 90 -16.91 -2.99 6.86
N LYS A 91 -17.47 -4.17 6.58
CA LYS A 91 -16.98 -5.07 5.54
C LYS A 91 -17.09 -4.46 4.14
N ASP A 92 -18.23 -3.85 3.81
CA ASP A 92 -18.42 -3.16 2.53
C ASP A 92 -17.43 -1.98 2.40
N LEU A 93 -17.27 -1.20 3.47
CA LEU A 93 -16.25 -0.15 3.53
C LEU A 93 -14.84 -0.70 3.25
N TYR A 94 -14.42 -1.75 3.95
CA TYR A 94 -13.11 -2.36 3.75
C TYR A 94 -12.91 -2.82 2.31
N LEU A 95 -13.91 -3.50 1.73
CA LEU A 95 -13.84 -3.97 0.35
C LEU A 95 -13.66 -2.80 -0.62
N ARG A 96 -14.41 -1.70 -0.47
CA ARG A 96 -14.24 -0.51 -1.31
C ARG A 96 -12.86 0.11 -1.19
N LEU A 97 -12.37 0.27 0.04
CA LEU A 97 -11.03 0.78 0.30
C LEU A 97 -9.93 -0.14 -0.28
N SER A 98 -10.20 -1.44 -0.42
CA SER A 98 -9.24 -2.41 -0.98
C SER A 98 -9.33 -2.59 -2.50
N LEU A 99 -10.48 -2.30 -3.11
CA LEU A 99 -10.75 -2.53 -4.53
C LEU A 99 -10.37 -1.31 -5.39
N SER A 100 -10.60 -0.11 -4.88
CA SER A 100 -10.36 1.13 -5.62
C SER A 100 -9.54 2.11 -4.78
N PRO A 101 -8.51 2.76 -5.36
CA PRO A 101 -7.82 3.85 -4.70
C PRO A 101 -8.80 4.98 -4.37
N VAL A 102 -8.84 5.38 -3.10
CA VAL A 102 -9.59 6.54 -2.64
C VAL A 102 -8.70 7.77 -2.73
N LEU A 103 -9.18 8.79 -3.44
CA LEU A 103 -8.47 10.06 -3.61
C LEU A 103 -8.75 10.97 -2.41
N LEU A 104 -7.67 11.45 -1.79
CA LEU A 104 -7.73 12.30 -0.60
C LEU A 104 -7.26 13.72 -0.91
N ASP A 105 -7.89 14.66 -0.23
CA ASP A 105 -7.61 16.09 -0.25
C ASP A 105 -7.72 16.71 -1.67
N GLU A 106 -8.73 17.54 -1.91
CA GLU A 106 -8.67 18.50 -3.02
C GLU A 106 -7.67 19.59 -2.63
N GLY A 107 -6.69 19.88 -3.48
CA GLY A 107 -5.70 20.92 -3.21
C GLY A 107 -6.39 22.27 -2.96
N ASN A 108 -6.54 22.66 -1.69
CA ASN A 108 -7.00 23.97 -1.27
C ASN A 108 -5.91 25.01 -1.56
N LYS A 109 -5.77 25.40 -2.83
CA LYS A 109 -5.30 26.74 -3.18
C LYS A 109 -6.53 27.58 -3.48
N VAL A 110 -6.99 28.29 -2.44
CA VAL A 110 -7.93 29.41 -2.57
C VAL A 110 -7.36 30.36 -3.63
N ILE A 111 -7.90 30.33 -4.85
CA ILE A 111 -7.62 31.37 -5.84
C ILE A 111 -8.40 32.59 -5.37
N SER A 112 -7.71 33.45 -4.62
CA SER A 112 -8.21 34.77 -4.23
C SER A 112 -8.29 35.69 -5.47
N HIS A 113 -9.41 35.64 -6.18
CA HIS A 113 -9.84 36.78 -7.02
C HIS A 113 -11.35 36.97 -6.91
N PRO A 114 -11.83 37.99 -6.16
CA PRO A 114 -13.27 38.23 -5.90
C PRO A 114 -14.13 38.61 -7.13
N SER A 115 -13.57 38.65 -8.34
CA SER A 115 -14.24 39.17 -9.52
C SER A 115 -15.11 38.15 -10.27
N VAL A 116 -14.96 36.85 -9.97
CA VAL A 116 -15.52 35.75 -10.79
C VAL A 116 -16.85 35.22 -10.24
N LEU A 117 -17.19 35.51 -8.97
CA LEU A 117 -18.38 34.98 -8.31
C LEU A 117 -19.71 35.48 -8.90
N CYS A 118 -19.71 36.62 -9.59
CA CYS A 118 -20.93 37.20 -10.19
C CYS A 118 -21.32 36.53 -11.52
N TYR A 119 -20.37 35.92 -12.23
CA TYR A 119 -20.62 35.26 -13.52
C TYR A 119 -21.10 33.81 -13.38
N ILE A 120 -20.90 33.20 -12.20
CA ILE A 120 -21.20 31.79 -11.94
C ILE A 120 -22.71 31.56 -11.79
N TYR A 121 -23.48 32.53 -11.26
CA TYR A 121 -24.91 32.34 -10.96
C TYR A 121 -25.82 32.27 -12.21
N ILE A 122 -25.41 32.82 -13.35
CA ILE A 122 -26.20 32.82 -14.59
C ILE A 122 -25.97 31.53 -15.42
N TYR A 123 -24.86 30.83 -15.20
CA TYR A 123 -24.47 29.62 -15.94
C TYR A 123 -24.92 28.29 -15.29
N ILE A 124 -25.75 28.34 -14.24
CA ILE A 124 -26.08 27.20 -13.38
C ILE A 124 -26.99 26.13 -14.05
N HIS A 125 -27.58 26.33 -15.23
CA HIS A 125 -28.66 25.42 -15.68
C HIS A 125 -28.44 24.55 -16.94
N THR A 126 -27.28 24.55 -17.63
CA THR A 126 -27.17 23.73 -18.87
C THR A 126 -25.88 22.95 -19.14
N SER A 127 -24.86 22.91 -18.27
CA SER A 127 -23.63 22.14 -18.59
C SER A 127 -22.84 21.67 -17.36
N ILE A 128 -23.40 20.71 -16.63
CA ILE A 128 -22.84 20.01 -15.44
C ILE A 128 -21.67 19.04 -15.78
N LEU A 129 -21.06 19.07 -16.98
CA LEU A 129 -20.22 17.96 -17.47
C LEU A 129 -18.69 18.17 -17.55
N CYS A 130 -18.05 19.31 -17.22
CA CYS A 130 -16.60 19.41 -17.55
C CYS A 130 -15.64 20.37 -16.80
N VAL A 131 -16.01 21.10 -15.74
CA VAL A 131 -15.15 22.24 -15.28
C VAL A 131 -14.67 22.20 -13.81
N TYR A 132 -14.64 21.03 -13.18
CA TYR A 132 -13.67 20.83 -12.09
C TYR A 132 -12.81 19.62 -12.43
N VAL A 133 -11.67 19.87 -13.07
CA VAL A 133 -10.54 18.95 -13.04
C VAL A 133 -10.12 18.89 -11.58
N CYS A 134 -10.66 17.92 -10.83
CA CYS A 134 -10.31 17.74 -9.44
C CYS A 134 -8.81 17.40 -9.34
N LEU A 135 -8.07 18.32 -8.73
CA LEU A 135 -6.63 18.21 -8.48
C LEU A 135 -6.40 17.40 -7.20
N PHE A 136 -6.56 16.09 -7.30
CA PHE A 136 -6.30 15.20 -6.17
C PHE A 136 -4.79 15.00 -5.99
N GLU A 137 -4.32 15.19 -4.76
CA GLU A 137 -2.90 15.25 -4.45
C GLU A 137 -2.33 13.90 -3.97
N GLN A 138 -3.16 12.99 -3.46
CA GLN A 138 -2.75 11.67 -2.99
C GLN A 138 -3.90 10.65 -3.05
N SER A 139 -3.57 9.36 -3.00
CA SER A 139 -4.54 8.26 -2.97
C SER A 139 -4.17 7.19 -1.95
N ILE A 140 -5.16 6.57 -1.31
CA ILE A 140 -4.97 5.43 -0.40
C ILE A 140 -5.79 4.23 -0.88
N VAL A 141 -5.18 3.05 -0.84
CA VAL A 141 -5.85 1.76 -1.05
C VAL A 141 -5.39 0.79 0.04
N LEU A 142 -6.28 -0.08 0.53
CA LEU A 142 -5.91 -1.10 1.50
C LEU A 142 -5.43 -2.37 0.80
N ASN A 143 -4.35 -2.96 1.33
CA ASN A 143 -3.98 -4.31 0.94
C ASN A 143 -5.08 -5.27 1.40
N ARG A 144 -5.75 -5.92 0.45
CA ARG A 144 -6.89 -6.83 0.72
C ARG A 144 -6.55 -7.99 1.66
N LEU A 145 -5.28 -8.35 1.80
CA LEU A 145 -4.85 -9.51 2.58
C LEU A 145 -4.52 -9.13 4.01
N THR A 146 -3.87 -7.98 4.21
CA THR A 146 -3.37 -7.56 5.52
C THR A 146 -4.15 -6.41 6.14
N GLY A 147 -4.90 -5.63 5.35
CA GLY A 147 -5.49 -4.36 5.78
C GLY A 147 -4.49 -3.19 5.83
N ASN A 148 -3.22 -3.41 5.48
CA ASN A 148 -2.23 -2.34 5.51
C ASN A 148 -2.49 -1.29 4.41
N LYS A 149 -2.30 -0.03 4.76
CA LYS A 149 -2.44 1.12 3.85
C LYS A 149 -1.35 1.08 2.78
N SER A 150 -1.74 1.29 1.54
CA SER A 150 -0.85 1.58 0.41
C SER A 150 -1.17 3.01 -0.05
N CYS A 151 -0.17 3.88 -0.02
CA CYS A 151 -0.37 5.31 -0.19
C CYS A 151 0.44 5.81 -1.39
N MET A 152 -0.22 6.44 -2.36
CA MET A 152 0.45 7.09 -3.47
C MET A 152 0.34 8.61 -3.37
N ILE A 153 1.49 9.29 -3.47
CA ILE A 153 1.58 10.73 -3.63
C ILE A 153 1.51 11.04 -5.13
N GLY A 154 0.50 11.78 -5.57
CA GLY A 154 0.38 12.20 -6.97
C GLY A 154 1.38 13.29 -7.34
N SER A 155 1.70 13.38 -8.62
CA SER A 155 2.67 14.36 -9.16
C SER A 155 2.38 15.81 -8.75
N ARG A 156 1.10 16.17 -8.54
CA ARG A 156 0.66 17.49 -8.05
C ARG A 156 1.16 17.85 -6.64
N LYS A 157 1.37 16.85 -5.78
CA LYS A 157 1.87 17.01 -4.41
C LYS A 157 3.40 16.88 -4.30
N LEU A 158 4.07 16.47 -5.37
CA LEU A 158 5.53 16.37 -5.39
C LEU A 158 6.17 17.77 -5.44
N ALA A 159 7.28 17.91 -4.73
CA ALA A 159 8.16 19.06 -4.86
C ALA A 159 9.01 18.88 -6.13
N ILE A 160 8.65 19.61 -7.20
CA ILE A 160 9.32 19.52 -8.50
C ILE A 160 9.88 20.89 -8.87
N ALA A 161 11.18 20.94 -9.15
CA ALA A 161 11.84 22.17 -9.57
C ALA A 161 11.23 22.71 -10.89
N TRP A 162 10.82 23.99 -10.86
CA TRP A 162 10.17 24.71 -11.96
C TRP A 162 8.86 24.11 -12.50
N ALA A 163 8.14 23.26 -11.76
CA ALA A 163 6.87 22.66 -12.23
C ALA A 163 5.75 23.66 -12.58
N GLY A 164 5.84 24.91 -12.10
CA GLY A 164 4.93 25.99 -12.49
C GLY A 164 5.19 26.57 -13.89
N SER A 165 6.33 26.24 -14.51
CA SER A 165 6.72 26.77 -15.81
C SER A 165 6.40 25.79 -16.94
N ARG A 166 5.46 26.18 -17.81
CA ARG A 166 5.11 25.43 -19.03
C ARG A 166 6.27 25.28 -20.03
N ARG A 167 7.37 26.02 -19.84
CA ARG A 167 8.60 25.88 -20.66
C ARG A 167 9.32 24.58 -20.37
N PHE A 168 9.29 24.13 -19.11
CA PHE A 168 10.06 22.99 -18.62
C PHE A 168 9.17 21.77 -18.38
N TRP A 169 7.92 21.99 -17.96
CA TRP A 169 6.98 20.93 -17.60
C TRP A 169 5.61 21.16 -18.22
N ASN A 170 4.97 20.11 -18.70
CA ASN A 170 3.56 20.12 -19.07
C ASN A 170 2.76 19.29 -18.09
N TRP A 171 1.61 19.79 -17.71
CA TRP A 171 0.59 18.98 -17.05
C TRP A 171 -0.33 18.41 -18.11
N LEU A 172 -0.50 17.10 -18.11
CA LEU A 172 -1.25 16.36 -19.11
C LEU A 172 -2.41 15.61 -18.44
N PRO A 173 -3.64 15.70 -18.95
CA PRO A 173 -4.68 14.77 -18.56
C PRO A 173 -4.35 13.39 -19.15
N LEU A 174 -4.31 12.35 -18.30
CA LEU A 174 -4.06 10.98 -18.75
C LEU A 174 -5.18 10.06 -18.25
N SER A 175 -5.91 9.45 -19.18
CA SER A 175 -7.05 8.57 -18.85
C SER A 175 -6.66 7.24 -18.19
N ASN A 176 -5.41 6.80 -18.38
CA ASN A 176 -4.84 5.61 -17.74
C ASN A 176 -4.07 5.95 -16.46
N SER A 177 -4.25 7.15 -15.89
CA SER A 177 -3.64 7.55 -14.63
C SER A 177 -4.62 7.43 -13.47
N ARG A 178 -4.12 7.05 -12.28
CA ARG A 178 -4.88 7.11 -11.02
C ARG A 178 -5.29 8.54 -10.64
N PHE A 179 -4.54 9.54 -11.12
CA PHE A 179 -4.83 10.96 -10.92
C PHE A 179 -5.27 11.62 -12.23
N GLY A 180 -6.14 12.63 -12.14
CA GLY A 180 -6.66 13.35 -13.31
C GLY A 180 -5.60 14.06 -14.16
N GLU A 181 -4.43 14.33 -13.59
CA GLU A 181 -3.28 14.90 -14.32
C GLU A 181 -1.96 14.26 -13.89
N VAL A 182 -1.04 14.21 -14.85
CA VAL A 182 0.36 13.82 -14.65
C VAL A 182 1.28 14.91 -15.17
N ILE A 183 2.54 14.89 -14.77
CA ILE A 183 3.53 15.87 -15.21
C ILE A 183 4.50 15.26 -16.23
N HIS A 184 4.69 15.93 -17.36
CA HIS A 184 5.59 15.55 -18.44
C HIS A 184 6.74 16.55 -18.56
N LEU A 185 7.96 16.05 -18.50
CA LEU A 185 9.19 16.81 -18.64
C LEU A 185 9.44 17.18 -20.11
N ARG A 186 9.36 18.48 -20.43
CA ARG A 186 9.73 18.97 -21.76
C ARG A 186 11.24 18.97 -21.93
N ASN A 187 11.95 19.75 -21.12
CA ASN A 187 13.40 19.82 -21.17
C ASN A 187 13.95 20.55 -19.94
N VAL A 188 14.87 19.95 -19.18
CA VAL A 188 15.59 20.61 -18.07
C VAL A 188 17.04 20.14 -17.99
N CYS A 189 17.95 21.03 -17.59
CA CYS A 189 19.31 20.66 -17.21
C CYS A 189 19.41 20.20 -15.75
N TRP A 190 18.59 20.78 -14.88
CA TRP A 190 18.48 20.45 -13.47
C TRP A 190 17.17 19.71 -13.21
N LEU A 191 17.26 18.45 -12.79
CA LEU A 191 16.11 17.62 -12.47
C LEU A 191 16.08 17.39 -10.95
N ASP A 192 14.99 17.78 -10.30
CA ASP A 192 14.78 17.54 -8.87
C ASP A 192 13.28 17.30 -8.62
N ILE A 193 12.94 16.06 -8.29
CA ILE A 193 11.59 15.60 -7.98
C ILE A 193 11.66 14.92 -6.63
N CYS A 194 10.96 15.46 -5.62
CA CYS A 194 10.90 14.85 -4.30
C CYS A 194 9.44 14.68 -3.85
N GLY A 195 9.14 13.53 -3.27
CA GLY A 195 7.89 13.28 -2.55
C GLY A 195 8.18 13.05 -1.07
N LYS A 196 7.26 13.52 -0.23
CA LYS A 196 7.36 13.40 1.23
C LYS A 196 6.05 12.87 1.79
N ILE A 197 6.12 11.77 2.54
CA ILE A 197 4.98 11.18 3.25
C ILE A 197 5.23 11.15 4.75
N GLU A 198 4.23 11.48 5.55
CA GLU A 198 4.30 11.37 7.00
C GLU A 198 4.13 9.90 7.42
N LYS A 199 4.95 9.42 8.36
CA LYS A 199 4.94 8.01 8.78
C LYS A 199 3.58 7.56 9.33
N LYS A 200 2.87 8.46 10.02
CA LYS A 200 1.49 8.21 10.51
C LYS A 200 0.45 7.95 9.41
N MET A 201 0.71 8.37 8.16
CA MET A 201 -0.17 8.07 7.03
C MET A 201 -0.04 6.61 6.57
N LEU A 202 0.98 5.89 7.05
CA LEU A 202 1.26 4.50 6.75
C LEU A 202 0.84 3.62 7.93
N SER A 203 0.47 2.37 7.67
CA SER A 203 0.21 1.40 8.74
C SER A 203 1.48 1.14 9.57
N PRO A 204 1.38 1.11 10.91
CA PRO A 204 2.50 0.78 11.78
C PRO A 204 2.90 -0.70 11.62
N ASN A 205 4.04 -1.07 12.20
CA ASN A 205 4.61 -2.41 12.18
C ASN A 205 4.62 -3.09 10.81
N THR A 206 4.90 -2.30 9.77
CA THR A 206 4.80 -2.75 8.37
C THR A 206 6.08 -2.39 7.61
N ASN A 207 6.63 -3.36 6.87
CA ASN A 207 7.68 -3.10 5.90
C ASN A 207 7.07 -2.46 4.65
N TYR A 208 7.63 -1.34 4.22
CA TYR A 208 7.25 -0.62 3.02
C TYR A 208 8.36 -0.64 1.99
N ALA A 209 7.95 -0.58 0.72
CA ALA A 209 8.81 -0.21 -0.39
C ALA A 209 8.22 1.02 -1.09
N ALA A 210 9.08 1.95 -1.48
CA ALA A 210 8.69 3.13 -2.26
C ALA A 210 9.01 2.93 -3.73
N TYR A 211 8.04 3.23 -4.59
CA TYR A 211 8.11 3.08 -6.03
C TYR A 211 7.85 4.42 -6.71
N LEU A 212 8.79 4.89 -7.52
CA LEU A 212 8.49 5.95 -8.47
C LEU A 212 7.69 5.35 -9.63
N VAL A 213 6.51 5.88 -9.90
CA VAL A 213 5.63 5.43 -10.99
C VAL A 213 5.68 6.45 -12.12
N TYR A 214 6.20 6.03 -13.27
CA TYR A 214 6.55 6.91 -14.37
C TYR A 214 6.37 6.24 -15.73
N ASN A 215 6.46 7.02 -16.79
CA ASN A 215 6.51 6.55 -18.16
C ASN A 215 7.55 7.39 -18.92
N ILE A 216 7.97 6.90 -20.08
CA ILE A 216 8.98 7.54 -20.92
C ILE A 216 8.35 7.84 -22.28
N ALA A 217 8.32 9.11 -22.64
CA ALA A 217 7.83 9.56 -23.93
C ALA A 217 8.81 9.19 -25.06
N PHE A 218 8.27 9.04 -26.27
CA PHE A 218 9.09 8.81 -27.46
C PHE A 218 10.11 9.95 -27.65
N GLY A 219 11.37 9.59 -27.93
CA GLY A 219 12.45 10.56 -28.15
C GLY A 219 13.00 11.20 -26.87
N PHE A 220 12.81 10.57 -25.70
CA PHE A 220 13.43 10.98 -24.44
C PHE A 220 14.97 11.09 -24.56
N GLN A 221 15.56 11.90 -23.67
CA GLN A 221 17.02 12.12 -23.65
C GLN A 221 17.49 12.35 -22.22
N GLY A 222 18.73 11.96 -21.91
CA GLY A 222 19.46 12.41 -20.71
C GLY A 222 18.96 11.79 -19.40
N LEU A 223 18.35 10.60 -19.46
CA LEU A 223 17.78 9.88 -18.31
C LEU A 223 18.57 8.61 -17.95
N GLU A 224 19.79 8.47 -18.45
CA GLU A 224 20.65 7.29 -18.27
C GLU A 224 21.33 7.26 -16.90
N PHE A 225 21.56 8.44 -16.31
CA PHE A 225 22.23 8.59 -15.02
C PHE A 225 21.41 9.50 -14.12
N VAL A 226 20.31 8.96 -13.61
CA VAL A 226 19.47 9.68 -12.65
C VAL A 226 19.69 9.10 -11.26
N ARG A 227 19.90 9.97 -10.28
CA ARG A 227 20.11 9.56 -8.90
C ARG A 227 18.81 9.44 -8.15
N VAL A 228 18.67 8.39 -7.36
CA VAL A 228 17.57 8.27 -6.41
C VAL A 228 18.07 8.15 -4.98
N SER A 229 17.32 8.74 -4.06
CA SER A 229 17.63 8.74 -2.64
C SER A 229 16.38 8.63 -1.78
N MET A 230 16.57 8.10 -0.57
CA MET A 230 15.52 7.95 0.44
C MET A 230 16.06 8.42 1.79
N ARG A 231 15.39 9.38 2.39
CA ARG A 231 15.73 9.99 3.67
C ARG A 231 14.58 9.86 4.66
N PHE A 232 14.93 9.75 5.93
CA PHE A 232 14.00 9.74 7.06
C PHE A 232 14.20 11.01 7.86
N LEU A 233 13.12 11.76 8.02
CA LEU A 233 13.10 13.02 8.74
C LEU A 233 12.30 12.82 10.04
N GLY A 234 12.87 13.24 11.16
CA GLY A 234 12.20 13.27 12.47
C GLY A 234 11.24 14.46 12.62
N PRO A 235 10.74 14.72 13.84
CA PRO A 235 9.88 15.86 14.11
C PRO A 235 10.62 17.16 13.77
N GLY A 236 9.92 18.12 13.15
CA GLY A 236 10.53 19.39 12.72
C GLY A 236 11.44 19.29 11.49
N GLY A 237 11.51 18.13 10.82
CA GLY A 237 12.23 17.97 9.54
C GLY A 237 13.73 17.72 9.67
N VAL A 238 14.21 17.35 10.86
CA VAL A 238 15.61 17.00 11.11
C VAL A 238 15.94 15.66 10.45
N LEU A 239 17.06 15.58 9.73
CA LEU A 239 17.52 14.34 9.12
C LEU A 239 17.94 13.32 10.19
N VAL A 240 17.31 12.15 10.19
CA VAL A 240 17.58 11.05 11.12
C VAL A 240 18.42 9.98 10.44
N GLU A 241 18.04 9.59 9.23
CA GLU A 241 18.70 8.53 8.47
C GLU A 241 18.63 8.83 6.97
N GLU A 242 19.66 8.47 6.22
CA GLU A 242 19.68 8.49 4.76
C GLU A 242 20.15 7.13 4.24
N LYS A 243 19.36 6.52 3.35
CA LYS A 243 19.78 5.30 2.65
C LYS A 243 20.83 5.64 1.59
N PRO A 244 21.71 4.68 1.23
CA PRO A 244 22.67 4.88 0.15
C PRO A 244 21.98 5.30 -1.15
N GLU A 245 22.43 6.42 -1.71
CA GLU A 245 22.00 6.87 -3.03
C GLU A 245 22.58 5.93 -4.10
N PHE A 246 21.85 5.78 -5.20
CA PHE A 246 22.35 5.06 -6.37
C PHE A 246 21.82 5.69 -7.65
N ASP A 247 22.59 5.51 -8.72
CA ASP A 247 22.22 5.96 -10.06
C ASP A 247 21.45 4.86 -10.79
N VAL A 248 20.48 5.26 -11.61
CA VAL A 248 19.63 4.37 -12.40
C VAL A 248 19.43 4.93 -13.81
N ASN A 249 19.39 4.03 -14.79
CA ASN A 249 18.96 4.33 -16.14
C ASN A 249 17.43 4.19 -16.23
N LEU A 250 16.69 5.29 -16.34
CA LEU A 250 15.22 5.23 -16.46
C LEU A 250 14.75 4.82 -17.86
N GLY A 251 15.64 4.85 -18.85
CA GLY A 251 15.34 4.56 -20.25
C GLY A 251 15.59 3.13 -20.68
N SER A 252 16.30 2.32 -19.89
CA SER A 252 16.67 0.95 -20.22
C SER A 252 16.37 0.00 -19.07
N MET A 253 15.40 -0.90 -19.28
CA MET A 253 15.14 -1.99 -18.34
C MET A 253 16.23 -3.07 -18.37
N GLU A 254 16.88 -3.25 -19.51
CA GLU A 254 17.92 -4.28 -19.70
C GLU A 254 19.16 -4.01 -18.83
N ASP A 255 19.39 -2.75 -18.49
CA ASP A 255 20.53 -2.32 -17.67
C ASP A 255 20.31 -2.54 -16.16
N ASP A 256 19.10 -2.94 -15.74
CA ASP A 256 18.77 -3.10 -14.33
C ASP A 256 19.06 -4.50 -13.80
N GLU A 257 20.33 -4.76 -13.52
CA GLU A 257 20.81 -6.01 -12.92
C GLU A 257 20.18 -6.33 -11.55
N ARG A 258 19.58 -5.34 -10.88
CA ARG A 258 19.00 -5.49 -9.53
C ARG A 258 17.50 -5.74 -9.53
N GLY A 259 16.83 -5.73 -10.69
CA GLY A 259 15.38 -5.94 -10.80
C GLY A 259 14.54 -4.92 -10.02
N ARG A 260 15.01 -3.67 -9.94
CA ARG A 260 14.30 -2.52 -9.37
C ARG A 260 13.27 -1.92 -10.32
N LEU A 261 13.46 -2.06 -11.62
CA LEU A 261 12.57 -1.63 -12.69
C LEU A 261 11.64 -2.78 -13.07
N LYS A 262 10.37 -2.45 -13.20
CA LYS A 262 9.37 -3.35 -13.76
C LYS A 262 8.29 -2.55 -14.46
N GLN A 263 7.61 -3.20 -15.39
CA GLN A 263 6.38 -2.65 -15.96
C GLN A 263 5.19 -3.25 -15.20
N GLY A 264 4.30 -2.38 -14.72
CA GLY A 264 3.03 -2.79 -14.16
C GLY A 264 2.04 -3.24 -15.24
N ASP A 265 0.99 -3.96 -14.83
CA ASP A 265 -0.09 -4.39 -15.74
C ASP A 265 -0.86 -3.23 -16.36
N ASP A 266 -0.79 -2.04 -15.75
CA ASP A 266 -1.37 -0.79 -16.22
C ASP A 266 -0.50 -0.06 -17.27
N GLY A 267 0.65 -0.64 -17.62
CA GLY A 267 1.60 -0.11 -18.59
C GLY A 267 2.55 0.94 -18.03
N TRP A 268 2.42 1.34 -16.75
CA TRP A 268 3.35 2.25 -16.09
C TRP A 268 4.66 1.54 -15.72
N LEU A 269 5.75 2.28 -15.76
CA LEU A 269 7.04 1.84 -15.25
C LEU A 269 7.13 2.13 -13.76
N GLU A 270 7.65 1.18 -13.01
CA GLU A 270 7.85 1.29 -11.57
C GLU A 270 9.32 1.10 -11.23
N LEU A 271 9.91 2.12 -10.62
CA LEU A 271 11.27 2.05 -10.07
C LEU A 271 11.21 1.93 -8.55
N LYS A 272 11.73 0.83 -8.02
CA LYS A 272 11.91 0.62 -6.58
C LYS A 272 13.07 1.48 -6.05
N VAL A 273 12.72 2.55 -5.33
CA VAL A 273 13.66 3.50 -4.74
C VAL A 273 14.34 2.88 -3.51
N GLY A 274 13.55 2.30 -2.61
CA GLY A 274 14.08 1.71 -1.37
C GLY A 274 13.01 1.05 -0.53
N GLU A 275 13.45 0.44 0.57
CA GLU A 275 12.61 -0.22 1.56
C GLU A 275 12.87 0.33 2.96
N PHE A 276 11.84 0.32 3.80
CA PHE A 276 11.95 0.72 5.19
C PHE A 276 10.87 0.08 6.05
N PHE A 277 11.14 -0.02 7.35
CA PHE A 277 10.16 -0.46 8.33
C PHE A 277 9.48 0.75 8.97
N ASN A 278 8.16 0.76 8.98
CA ASN A 278 7.37 1.74 9.72
C ASN A 278 7.00 1.16 11.09
N GLY A 279 7.60 1.69 12.16
CA GLY A 279 7.43 1.19 13.53
C GLY A 279 6.15 1.67 14.23
N GLU A 280 6.13 1.56 15.56
CA GLU A 280 4.99 1.88 16.43
C GLU A 280 4.72 3.39 16.55
N GLU A 281 3.49 3.73 16.96
CA GLU A 281 2.92 5.09 16.87
C GLU A 281 3.59 6.14 17.76
N GLU A 282 4.20 5.76 18.89
CA GLU A 282 4.89 6.70 19.79
C GLU A 282 6.17 7.30 19.16
N ASP A 283 6.78 6.60 18.19
CA ASP A 283 7.96 7.04 17.42
C ASP A 283 7.61 7.65 16.04
N ASN A 284 6.32 7.74 15.68
CA ASN A 284 5.87 8.11 14.32
C ASN A 284 5.82 9.61 14.03
N GLY A 285 6.42 10.44 14.88
CA GLY A 285 6.68 11.85 14.61
C GLY A 285 7.76 12.01 13.53
N GLY A 286 7.43 11.75 12.27
CA GLY A 286 8.42 11.83 11.20
C GLY A 286 7.84 11.62 9.81
N SER A 287 8.72 11.69 8.82
CA SER A 287 8.37 11.54 7.42
C SER A 287 9.45 10.84 6.63
N VAL A 288 9.05 10.20 5.55
CA VAL A 288 9.94 9.59 4.57
C VAL A 288 9.94 10.49 3.35
N GLU A 289 11.13 10.94 2.97
CA GLU A 289 11.35 11.70 1.75
C GLU A 289 12.06 10.83 0.73
N THR A 290 11.53 10.82 -0.48
CA THR A 290 12.06 10.06 -1.61
C THR A 290 12.29 11.01 -2.76
N CYS A 291 13.50 11.04 -3.29
CA CYS A 291 13.87 11.97 -4.34
C CYS A 291 14.45 11.25 -5.56
N LEU A 292 14.16 11.83 -6.73
CA LEU A 292 14.79 11.54 -8.01
C LEU A 292 15.45 12.84 -8.50
N LYS A 293 16.78 12.82 -8.61
CA LYS A 293 17.58 14.02 -8.89
C LYS A 293 18.61 13.75 -9.95
N GLU A 294 18.85 14.75 -10.78
CA GLU A 294 20.12 14.89 -11.47
C GLU A 294 20.45 16.37 -11.66
N THR A 295 21.37 16.84 -10.82
CA THR A 295 21.73 18.25 -10.65
C THR A 295 23.24 18.47 -10.71
N ARG A 296 24.02 17.44 -11.06
CA ARG A 296 25.49 17.46 -10.99
C ARG A 296 26.10 17.68 -12.37
N VAL A 297 25.73 16.85 -13.32
CA VAL A 297 26.24 16.86 -14.70
C VAL A 297 25.53 17.92 -15.53
N LEU A 298 24.29 18.26 -15.16
CA LEU A 298 23.48 19.33 -15.78
C LEU A 298 23.22 19.16 -17.29
N ASN A 299 23.33 17.93 -17.81
CA ASN A 299 22.89 17.61 -19.17
C ASN A 299 21.38 17.82 -19.33
N TRP A 300 20.94 18.21 -20.52
CA TRP A 300 19.53 18.36 -20.83
C TRP A 300 18.78 17.02 -20.79
N LYS A 301 17.57 17.04 -20.23
CA LYS A 301 16.73 15.87 -19.98
C LYS A 301 15.31 16.13 -20.40
N SER A 302 14.72 15.17 -21.12
CA SER A 302 13.37 15.30 -21.65
C SER A 302 12.65 13.96 -21.69
N GLY A 303 11.32 14.00 -21.78
CA GLY A 303 10.49 12.83 -22.04
C GLY A 303 10.06 12.03 -20.79
N LEU A 304 10.49 12.40 -19.58
CA LEU A 304 10.02 11.77 -18.35
C LEU A 304 8.57 12.17 -18.05
N VAL A 305 7.66 11.21 -17.89
CA VAL A 305 6.28 11.43 -17.44
C VAL A 305 6.12 10.83 -16.05
N VAL A 306 5.77 11.63 -15.05
CA VAL A 306 5.66 11.16 -13.66
C VAL A 306 4.20 11.15 -13.23
N GLN A 307 3.73 9.98 -12.81
CA GLN A 307 2.43 9.85 -12.16
C GLN A 307 2.51 10.22 -10.68
N GLY A 308 3.54 9.70 -9.98
CA GLY A 308 3.72 9.93 -8.56
C GLY A 308 4.68 8.94 -7.89
N ILE A 309 4.65 8.90 -6.56
CA ILE A 309 5.44 7.97 -5.74
C ILE A 309 4.50 7.13 -4.88
N ASP A 310 4.60 5.81 -4.99
CA ASP A 310 3.72 4.83 -4.35
C ASP A 310 4.46 4.09 -3.23
N PHE A 311 3.92 4.18 -2.02
CA PHE A 311 4.43 3.52 -0.81
C PHE A 311 3.56 2.31 -0.53
N ARG A 312 4.10 1.13 -0.81
CA ARG A 312 3.35 -0.14 -0.74
C ARG A 312 3.87 -1.04 0.38
N PRO A 313 2.98 -1.73 1.11
CA PRO A 313 3.39 -2.79 2.02
C PRO A 313 4.17 -3.87 1.25
N ASN A 314 5.41 -4.07 1.65
CA ASN A 314 6.29 -5.11 1.13
C ASN A 314 6.15 -6.33 2.03
N LEU A 315 5.26 -7.23 1.65
CA LEU A 315 5.09 -8.51 2.36
C LEU A 315 6.37 -9.33 2.18
N PRO A 316 7.03 -9.80 3.26
CA PRO A 316 7.97 -10.89 3.09
C PRO A 316 7.21 -12.06 2.46
N LEU A 317 7.76 -12.63 1.40
CA LEU A 317 7.18 -13.82 0.77
C LEU A 317 6.85 -14.86 1.86
N PRO A 318 5.72 -15.57 1.77
CA PRO A 318 5.47 -16.69 2.67
C PRO A 318 6.69 -17.60 2.66
N LEU A 319 7.26 -17.87 3.83
CA LEU A 319 8.39 -18.81 3.95
C LEU A 319 8.02 -20.08 3.18
N PRO A 320 8.91 -20.63 2.33
CA PRO A 320 8.67 -21.92 1.70
C PRO A 320 8.32 -22.92 2.80
N LEU A 321 7.18 -23.60 2.66
CA LEU A 321 6.81 -24.68 3.57
C LEU A 321 8.00 -25.65 3.66
N PRO A 322 8.32 -26.20 4.85
CA PRO A 322 9.39 -27.16 4.99
C PRO A 322 9.20 -28.26 3.95
N GLN A 323 10.12 -28.39 3.01
CA GLN A 323 10.07 -29.50 2.07
C GLN A 323 10.14 -30.78 2.91
N THR A 324 9.12 -31.62 2.79
CA THR A 324 9.14 -32.96 3.39
C THR A 324 10.44 -33.64 2.96
N PRO A 325 11.28 -34.11 3.90
CA PRO A 325 12.53 -34.76 3.55
C PRO A 325 12.25 -35.96 2.65
N PRO A 326 13.13 -36.24 1.68
CA PRO A 326 12.93 -37.35 0.76
C PRO A 326 12.77 -38.64 1.56
N GLN A 327 11.65 -39.33 1.31
CA GLN A 327 11.40 -40.67 1.81
C GLN A 327 12.55 -41.55 1.30
N LEU A 328 13.46 -41.93 2.20
CA LEU A 328 14.46 -42.94 1.92
C LEU A 328 13.70 -44.23 1.60
N SER A 329 13.65 -44.58 0.31
CA SER A 329 13.20 -45.91 -0.10
C SER A 329 14.22 -46.91 0.43
N LEU A 330 13.88 -47.58 1.53
CA LEU A 330 14.54 -48.81 1.96
C LEU A 330 14.30 -49.87 0.88
N SER A 331 15.21 -49.94 -0.10
CA SER A 331 15.36 -51.12 -0.92
C SER A 331 15.90 -52.23 -0.02
N ILE A 332 15.00 -53.12 0.39
CA ILE A 332 15.30 -54.39 1.04
C ILE A 332 16.21 -55.18 0.09
N ILE A 333 17.40 -55.54 0.58
CA ILE A 333 18.26 -56.59 -0.01
C ILE A 333 17.83 -57.92 0.58
#